data_AF-A0AA88YQQ1-F1
#
_entry.id   AF-A0AA88YQQ1-F1
#
_cell.length_a   1.000
_cell.length_b   1.000
_cell.length_c   1.000
_cell.angle_alpha   90.00
_cell.angle_beta   90.00
_cell.angle_gamma   90.00
#
_symmetry.space_group_name_H-M   'P 1'
#
loop_
_entity.id
_entity.type
_entity.pdbx_description
1 polymer ?
#
loop_
_entity_poly.entity_id
_entity_poly.type
_entity_poly.pdbx_seq_one_letter_code
_entity_poly.pdbx_strand_id
1 'polypeptide(L)'
;QIPGENANVTIDQGMLLDMSPPELFSITIVAGGKLIWKSSEEVSLRVHYIQIKDQGEMHIGSEDCPYLDNTKITLLGKKRYELDIGFCTEKVLCVDQGGTLELHGKPKLSWTKITDTIPKFDRSHGFLYSFKVCF
;
A
#
# COMPACT_ATOMS: atom_id res chain seq x y z
N GLN A 1 -0.78 3.84 -20.24
CA GLN A 1 -0.97 5.31 -20.29
C GLN A 1 -1.03 5.82 -18.85
N ILE A 2 -0.34 6.92 -18.53
CA ILE A 2 -0.39 7.50 -17.18
C ILE A 2 -1.77 8.14 -16.96
N PRO A 3 -2.52 7.77 -15.90
CA PRO A 3 -3.81 8.37 -15.62
C PRO A 3 -3.69 9.86 -15.25
N GLY A 4 -4.76 10.62 -15.51
CA GLY A 4 -4.86 12.01 -15.07
C GLY A 4 -5.12 12.15 -13.57
N GLU A 5 -5.00 13.37 -13.05
CA GLU A 5 -5.31 13.70 -11.66
C GLU A 5 -6.79 13.40 -11.34
N ASN A 6 -7.05 12.87 -10.15
CA ASN A 6 -8.35 12.41 -9.65
C ASN A 6 -9.04 11.38 -10.56
N ALA A 7 -8.30 10.65 -11.39
CA ALA A 7 -8.88 9.61 -12.24
C ALA A 7 -9.38 8.40 -11.42
N ASN A 8 -10.43 7.77 -11.93
CA ASN A 8 -10.84 6.41 -11.54
C ASN A 8 -10.15 5.42 -12.48
N VAL A 9 -9.33 4.52 -11.94
CA VAL A 9 -8.53 3.59 -12.72
C VAL A 9 -9.06 2.17 -12.53
N THR A 10 -9.40 1.51 -13.63
CA THR A 10 -9.72 0.08 -13.64
C THR A 10 -8.58 -0.69 -14.28
N ILE A 11 -8.15 -1.76 -13.62
CA ILE A 11 -7.06 -2.64 -14.06
C ILE A 11 -7.65 -4.04 -14.26
N ASP A 12 -7.73 -4.45 -15.52
CA ASP A 12 -8.24 -5.75 -15.99
C ASP A 12 -7.16 -6.60 -16.67
N GLN A 13 -5.92 -6.10 -16.68
CA GLN A 13 -4.75 -6.73 -17.28
C GLN A 13 -3.51 -6.46 -16.42
N GLY A 14 -2.35 -6.97 -16.82
CA GLY A 14 -1.09 -6.68 -16.12
C GLY A 14 -0.66 -5.22 -16.29
N MET A 15 -0.49 -4.52 -15.17
CA MET A 15 0.01 -3.14 -15.11
C MET A 15 1.19 -3.05 -14.14
N LEU A 16 2.27 -2.46 -14.62
CA LEU A 16 3.46 -2.15 -13.82
C LEU A 16 3.35 -0.72 -13.31
N LEU A 17 3.55 -0.53 -12.01
CA LEU A 17 3.72 0.78 -11.38
C LEU A 17 5.22 1.04 -11.21
N ASP A 18 5.77 1.84 -12.13
CA ASP A 18 7.20 2.15 -12.23
C ASP A 18 7.54 3.62 -11.94
N MET A 19 6.53 4.44 -11.68
CA MET A 19 6.67 5.84 -11.29
C MET A 19 5.49 6.28 -10.42
N SER A 20 5.67 7.41 -9.72
CA SER A 20 4.59 8.02 -8.93
C SER A 20 3.54 8.66 -9.84
N PRO A 21 2.29 8.17 -9.88
CA PRO A 21 1.23 8.82 -10.64
C PRO A 21 0.77 10.11 -9.93
N PRO A 22 0.00 10.97 -10.62
CA PRO A 22 -0.79 12.01 -9.95
C PRO A 22 -1.69 11.41 -8.86
N GLU A 23 -2.28 12.26 -8.03
CA GLU A 23 -3.33 11.81 -7.10
C GLU A 23 -4.45 11.13 -7.90
N LEU A 24 -4.79 9.89 -7.55
CA LEU A 24 -5.88 9.15 -8.16
C LEU A 24 -7.09 9.18 -7.24
N PHE A 25 -8.30 9.13 -7.80
CA PHE A 25 -9.48 8.97 -6.97
C PHE A 25 -9.60 7.50 -6.52
N SER A 26 -9.57 6.57 -7.48
CA SER A 26 -9.71 5.14 -7.19
C SER A 26 -8.82 4.28 -8.05
N ILE A 27 -8.47 3.10 -7.52
CA ILE A 27 -7.92 1.98 -8.28
C ILE A 27 -8.81 0.77 -8.01
N THR A 28 -9.34 0.15 -9.07
CA THR A 28 -10.11 -1.08 -9.02
C THR A 28 -9.40 -2.15 -9.85
N ILE A 29 -9.01 -3.25 -9.21
CA ILE A 29 -8.36 -4.39 -9.87
C ILE A 29 -9.34 -5.55 -9.94
N VAL A 30 -9.63 -6.01 -11.15
CA VAL A 30 -10.71 -6.96 -11.46
C VAL A 30 -10.32 -7.89 -12.61
N ALA A 31 -11.11 -8.93 -12.84
CA ALA A 31 -11.05 -9.79 -14.03
C ALA A 31 -9.65 -10.41 -14.28
N GLY A 32 -8.92 -10.78 -13.23
CA GLY A 32 -7.56 -11.31 -13.37
C GLY A 32 -6.47 -10.26 -13.60
N GLY A 33 -6.83 -8.97 -13.59
CA GLY A 33 -5.89 -7.86 -13.70
C GLY A 33 -4.87 -7.86 -12.56
N LYS A 34 -3.67 -7.33 -12.84
CA LYS A 34 -2.57 -7.33 -11.86
C LYS A 34 -1.92 -5.96 -11.78
N LEU A 35 -1.82 -5.40 -10.58
CA LEU A 35 -0.99 -4.23 -10.33
C LEU A 35 0.30 -4.63 -9.62
N ILE A 36 1.44 -4.39 -10.25
CA ILE A 36 2.76 -4.85 -9.80
C ILE A 36 3.67 -3.66 -9.56
N TRP A 37 4.33 -3.59 -8.40
CA TRP A 37 5.34 -2.55 -8.13
C TRP A 37 6.69 -2.90 -8.75
N LYS A 38 7.29 -1.95 -9.47
CA LYS A 38 8.67 -2.05 -9.94
C LYS A 38 9.66 -1.62 -8.84
N SER A 39 10.70 -2.42 -8.63
CA SER A 39 11.84 -2.07 -7.77
C SER A 39 12.85 -1.29 -8.62
N SER A 40 12.88 0.04 -8.48
CA SER A 40 13.93 0.88 -9.06
C SER A 40 13.96 2.30 -8.48
N GLU A 41 12.85 2.80 -7.94
CA GLU A 41 12.71 4.17 -7.38
C GLU A 41 11.67 4.23 -6.26
N GLU A 42 11.71 5.28 -5.42
CA GLU A 42 10.72 5.49 -4.34
C GLU A 42 9.36 5.92 -4.93
N VAL A 43 8.51 4.95 -5.22
CA VAL A 43 7.16 5.18 -5.75
C VAL A 43 6.22 5.63 -4.62
N SER A 44 5.53 6.75 -4.81
CA SER A 44 4.51 7.27 -3.91
C SER A 44 3.14 7.28 -4.60
N LEU A 45 2.29 6.34 -4.23
CA LEU A 45 0.90 6.27 -4.67
C LEU A 45 -0.01 7.07 -3.72
N ARG A 46 -0.68 8.09 -4.23
CA ARG A 46 -1.71 8.85 -3.48
C ARG A 46 -3.07 8.54 -4.10
N VAL A 47 -3.97 7.95 -3.32
CA VAL A 47 -5.27 7.47 -3.83
C VAL A 47 -6.35 7.54 -2.75
N HIS A 48 -7.63 7.74 -3.07
CA HIS A 48 -8.68 7.75 -2.03
C HIS A 48 -9.06 6.33 -1.58
N TYR A 49 -9.17 5.39 -2.51
CA TYR A 49 -9.33 3.98 -2.18
C TYR A 49 -8.78 3.03 -3.26
N ILE A 50 -8.47 1.82 -2.84
CA ILE A 50 -8.10 0.70 -3.72
C ILE A 50 -9.07 -0.45 -3.45
N GLN A 51 -9.65 -1.03 -4.50
CA GLN A 51 -10.48 -2.23 -4.42
C GLN A 51 -9.87 -3.35 -5.27
N ILE A 52 -9.74 -4.53 -4.69
CA ILE A 52 -9.23 -5.74 -5.35
C ILE A 52 -10.32 -6.80 -5.22
N LYS A 53 -10.84 -7.30 -6.34
CA LYS A 53 -11.92 -8.29 -6.37
C LYS A 53 -11.91 -9.07 -7.68
N ASP A 54 -12.78 -10.06 -7.84
CA ASP A 54 -13.00 -10.75 -9.13
C ASP A 54 -11.70 -11.26 -9.77
N GLN A 55 -10.86 -11.98 -9.00
CA GLN A 55 -9.54 -12.48 -9.42
C GLN A 55 -8.48 -11.40 -9.67
N GLY A 56 -8.76 -10.15 -9.33
CA GLY A 56 -7.78 -9.08 -9.36
C GLY A 56 -6.67 -9.29 -8.33
N GLU A 57 -5.46 -8.82 -8.64
CA GLU A 57 -4.29 -9.03 -7.79
C GLU A 57 -3.44 -7.75 -7.66
N MET A 58 -2.92 -7.51 -6.46
CA MET A 58 -1.95 -6.47 -6.19
C MET A 58 -0.69 -7.06 -5.56
N HIS A 59 0.47 -6.77 -6.14
CA HIS A 59 1.75 -7.36 -5.74
C HIS A 59 2.80 -6.29 -5.48
N ILE A 60 3.35 -6.29 -4.27
CA ILE A 60 4.56 -5.55 -3.89
C ILE A 60 5.60 -6.56 -3.46
N GLY A 61 6.45 -6.98 -4.40
CA GLY A 61 7.38 -8.09 -4.22
C GLY A 61 6.69 -9.46 -4.22
N SER A 62 7.48 -10.52 -4.13
CA SER A 62 7.05 -11.91 -3.92
C SER A 62 7.93 -12.60 -2.89
N GLU A 63 7.55 -13.81 -2.48
CA GLU A 63 8.35 -14.65 -1.57
C GLU A 63 9.77 -14.89 -2.12
N ASP A 64 9.89 -15.22 -3.41
CA ASP A 64 11.18 -15.45 -4.07
C ASP A 64 11.93 -14.15 -4.42
N CYS A 65 11.21 -13.04 -4.61
CA CYS A 65 11.75 -11.74 -5.02
C CYS A 65 11.18 -10.60 -4.15
N PRO A 66 11.67 -10.41 -2.91
CA PRO A 66 11.15 -9.36 -2.03
C PRO A 66 11.38 -7.96 -2.57
N TYR A 67 10.44 -7.05 -2.30
CA TYR A 67 10.56 -5.63 -2.60
C TYR A 67 11.54 -4.96 -1.62
N LEU A 68 12.69 -4.52 -2.12
CA LEU A 68 13.77 -3.97 -1.30
C LEU A 68 13.77 -2.44 -1.23
N ASP A 69 13.11 -1.78 -2.17
CA ASP A 69 13.00 -0.33 -2.20
C ASP A 69 11.93 0.17 -1.22
N ASN A 70 11.92 1.48 -0.98
CA ASN A 70 10.85 2.11 -0.22
C ASN A 70 9.70 2.46 -1.17
N THR A 71 8.47 2.27 -0.71
CA THR A 71 7.26 2.70 -1.41
C THR A 71 6.25 3.18 -0.40
N LYS A 72 5.41 4.14 -0.80
CA LYS A 72 4.38 4.72 0.07
C LYS A 72 3.04 4.71 -0.62
N ILE A 73 2.06 4.08 0.02
CA ILE A 73 0.65 4.20 -0.35
C ILE A 73 -0.01 5.16 0.66
N THR A 74 -0.49 6.29 0.18
CA THR A 74 -1.21 7.28 0.97
C THR A 74 -2.68 7.22 0.62
N LEU A 75 -3.49 6.68 1.54
CA LEU A 75 -4.94 6.65 1.41
C LEU A 75 -5.55 8.00 1.84
N LEU A 76 -6.25 8.63 0.91
CA LEU A 76 -6.84 9.95 1.06
C LEU A 76 -8.33 9.83 1.39
N GLY A 77 -8.86 10.81 2.11
CA GLY A 77 -10.28 10.87 2.40
C GLY A 77 -10.62 12.11 3.20
N LYS A 78 -11.89 12.49 3.16
CA LYS A 78 -12.40 13.76 3.65
C LYS A 78 -13.56 13.44 4.59
N LYS A 79 -13.52 14.01 5.80
CA LYS A 79 -14.46 13.80 6.93
C LYS A 79 -15.98 13.94 6.64
N ARG A 80 -16.40 14.23 5.41
CA ARG A 80 -17.78 14.50 4.99
C ARG A 80 -18.21 13.70 3.75
N TYR A 81 -17.39 12.78 3.23
CA TYR A 81 -17.70 12.06 2.00
C TYR A 81 -17.90 10.58 2.30
N GLU A 82 -19.06 10.23 2.84
CA GLU A 82 -19.49 8.82 2.88
C GLU A 82 -19.47 8.26 1.46
N LEU A 83 -18.34 7.66 1.08
CA LEU A 83 -18.22 6.86 -0.12
C LEU A 83 -18.86 5.52 0.23
N ASP A 84 -20.07 5.30 -0.25
CA ASP A 84 -20.73 4.00 -0.18
C ASP A 84 -20.14 3.10 -1.27
N ILE A 85 -18.99 2.49 -0.96
CA ILE A 85 -18.30 1.51 -1.81
C ILE A 85 -18.62 0.09 -1.31
N GLY A 86 -19.86 -0.16 -0.87
CA GLY A 86 -20.27 -1.41 -0.25
C GLY A 86 -19.59 -1.61 1.11
N PHE A 87 -18.93 -2.76 1.33
CA PHE A 87 -18.20 -3.04 2.57
C PHE A 87 -16.92 -2.20 2.76
N CYS A 88 -16.46 -1.54 1.70
CA CYS A 88 -15.22 -0.77 1.68
C CYS A 88 -15.55 0.72 1.91
N THR A 89 -15.05 1.31 2.98
CA THR A 89 -15.37 2.70 3.37
C THR A 89 -14.32 3.70 2.88
N GLU A 90 -14.36 4.96 3.33
CA GLU A 90 -13.33 5.94 3.02
C GLU A 90 -11.92 5.48 3.48
N LYS A 91 -10.86 5.85 2.72
CA LYS A 91 -9.45 5.57 3.04
C LYS A 91 -9.14 4.08 3.21
N VAL A 92 -9.57 3.28 2.25
CA VAL A 92 -9.47 1.83 2.33
C VAL A 92 -8.61 1.25 1.20
N LEU A 93 -7.83 0.23 1.54
CA LEU A 93 -7.37 -0.79 0.60
C LEU A 93 -8.19 -2.04 0.92
N CYS A 94 -9.13 -2.37 0.05
CA CYS A 94 -10.12 -3.40 0.28
C CYS A 94 -9.85 -4.60 -0.63
N VAL A 95 -9.70 -5.77 -0.02
CA VAL A 95 -9.59 -7.05 -0.74
C VAL A 95 -10.90 -7.78 -0.52
N ASP A 96 -11.72 -7.82 -1.57
CA ASP A 96 -13.04 -8.47 -1.56
C ASP A 96 -12.92 -9.91 -2.09
N GLN A 97 -14.07 -10.59 -2.22
CA GLN A 97 -14.14 -11.96 -2.69
C GLN A 97 -13.35 -12.17 -3.99
N GLY A 98 -12.43 -13.15 -3.95
CA GLY A 98 -11.58 -13.51 -5.08
C GLY A 98 -10.43 -12.53 -5.37
N GLY A 99 -10.28 -11.44 -4.62
CA GLY A 99 -9.12 -10.57 -4.72
C GLY A 99 -7.89 -11.14 -4.02
N THR A 100 -6.69 -10.71 -4.43
CA THR A 100 -5.42 -11.10 -3.78
C THR A 100 -4.53 -9.89 -3.55
N LEU A 101 -3.94 -9.79 -2.36
CA LEU A 101 -2.95 -8.79 -1.98
C LEU A 101 -1.70 -9.49 -1.46
N GLU A 102 -0.58 -9.29 -2.15
CA GLU A 102 0.73 -9.82 -1.78
C GLU A 102 1.68 -8.68 -1.44
N LEU A 103 2.26 -8.71 -0.24
CA LEU A 103 3.18 -7.69 0.27
C LEU A 103 4.42 -8.35 0.86
N HIS A 104 5.46 -8.49 0.05
CA HIS A 104 6.74 -9.10 0.42
C HIS A 104 7.82 -8.04 0.40
N GLY A 105 8.22 -7.56 1.58
CA GLY A 105 9.31 -6.60 1.74
C GLY A 105 10.59 -7.25 2.27
N LYS A 106 11.60 -6.42 2.55
CA LYS A 106 12.78 -6.83 3.33
C LYS A 106 12.37 -7.67 4.55
N PRO A 107 12.97 -8.86 4.79
CA PRO A 107 12.71 -9.65 5.98
C PRO A 107 12.88 -8.81 7.25
N LYS A 108 11.88 -8.85 8.13
CA LYS A 108 11.91 -8.17 9.43
C LYS A 108 11.86 -9.22 10.53
N LEU A 109 12.56 -8.96 11.62
CA LEU A 109 12.41 -9.76 12.84
C LEU A 109 10.96 -9.62 13.34
N SER A 110 10.21 -10.72 13.33
CA SER A 110 8.78 -10.73 13.67
C SER A 110 8.50 -10.48 15.16
N TRP A 111 9.53 -10.51 16.00
CA TRP A 111 9.43 -10.28 17.43
C TRP A 111 10.71 -9.66 17.98
N THR A 112 10.55 -8.74 18.92
CA THR A 112 11.63 -8.28 19.81
C THR A 112 11.21 -8.68 21.22
N LYS A 113 12.00 -9.51 21.89
CA LYS A 113 11.76 -9.87 23.29
C LYS A 113 12.16 -8.69 24.16
N ILE A 114 11.19 -8.09 24.84
CA ILE A 114 11.44 -7.08 25.86
C ILE A 114 12.12 -7.81 27.03
N THR A 115 13.43 -7.62 27.18
CA THR A 115 14.22 -8.25 28.25
C THR A 115 14.13 -7.50 29.58
N ASP A 116 13.61 -6.28 29.58
CA ASP A 116 13.47 -5.44 30.77
C ASP A 116 12.29 -4.46 30.66
N THR A 117 11.77 -3.98 31.77
CA THR A 117 10.61 -3.08 31.77
C THR A 117 10.97 -1.75 31.10
N ILE A 118 10.22 -1.39 30.05
CA ILE A 118 10.40 -0.11 29.37
C ILE A 118 10.04 1.01 30.37
N PRO A 119 10.91 2.02 30.59
CA PRO A 119 10.58 3.16 31.42
C PRO A 119 9.30 3.82 30.95
N LYS A 120 8.52 4.39 31.88
CA LYS A 120 7.37 5.22 31.53
C LYS A 120 7.83 6.27 30.52
N PHE A 121 7.10 6.41 29.41
CA PHE A 121 7.42 7.35 28.35
C PHE A 121 7.67 8.75 28.93
N ASP A 122 8.88 9.26 28.70
CA ASP A 122 9.34 10.59 29.07
C ASP A 122 9.90 11.25 27.80
N ARG A 123 9.49 12.49 27.53
CA ARG A 123 9.93 13.25 26.35
C ARG A 123 11.43 13.55 26.36
N SER A 124 12.10 13.45 27.52
CA SER A 124 13.54 13.66 27.66
C SER A 124 14.39 12.37 27.59
N HIS A 125 13.76 11.19 27.63
CA HIS A 125 14.44 9.88 27.63
C HIS A 125 13.81 8.84 26.68
N GLY A 126 12.73 9.19 25.98
CA GLY A 126 12.04 8.31 25.06
C GLY A 126 12.72 8.30 23.69
N PHE A 127 13.33 7.18 23.31
CA PHE A 127 13.59 6.91 21.91
C PHE A 127 12.25 6.64 21.22
N LEU A 128 11.82 7.56 20.35
CA LEU A 128 10.98 7.18 19.21
C LEU A 128 11.79 6.12 18.46
N TYR A 129 11.26 4.93 18.22
CA TYR A 129 11.91 4.00 17.30
C TYR A 129 12.00 4.69 15.93
N SER A 130 13.15 5.30 15.62
CA SER A 130 13.47 5.71 14.26
C SER A 130 13.92 4.44 13.55
N PHE A 131 13.15 4.00 12.57
CA PHE A 131 13.62 3.02 11.60
C PHE A 131 14.94 3.57 11.03
N LYS A 132 16.05 2.88 11.26
CA LYS A 132 17.27 3.12 10.49
C LYS A 132 17.01 2.59 9.08
N VAL A 133 16.81 3.51 8.15
CA VAL A 133 16.99 3.25 6.72
C VAL A 133 18.47 2.94 6.54
N CYS A 134 18.80 1.76 6.03
CA CYS A 134 20.17 1.48 5.60
C CYS A 134 20.47 2.37 4.38
N PHE A 135 21.58 3.09 4.44
CA PHE A 135 22.23 3.68 3.26
C PHE A 135 22.94 2.58 2.47
#